data_AF-A0A2J6J619-F1
#
_entry.id   AF-A0A2J6J619-F1
#
_cell.length_a   1.000
_cell.length_b   1.000
_cell.length_c   1.000
_cell.angle_alpha   90.00
_cell.angle_beta   90.00
_cell.angle_gamma   90.00
#
_symmetry.space_group_name_H-M   'P 1'
#
loop_
_entity.id
_entity.type
_entity.pdbx_description
1 polymer ?
#
loop_
_entity_poly.entity_id
_entity_poly.type
_entity_poly.pdbx_seq_one_letter_code
_entity_poly.pdbx_strand_id
1 'polypeptide(L)'
;MIEYYSVDGTHVKEFISIAAGFKIDLTFKARFWSYRHSLATNTKRPESTPVNANQIATENLHNAANYEITTLDDEIRAERHCTALLKLFHQSLLHDLELDPLEAGTLAAGADYTLREFVIGHCRINIFAATATTIRQFAGNWYIVRNLEPNTEELKDMLAGTAAFYRYCTDLGLVSVNQAAEIAAACSQTADYQQRIEDFHNIAGNGFTAWNQACPLP
;
A
#
# COMPACT_ATOMS: atom_id res chain seq x y z
N MET A 1 5.43 -5.32 -38.63
CA MET A 1 5.30 -4.16 -39.54
C MET A 1 3.81 -4.02 -39.80
N ILE A 2 3.14 -3.17 -39.04
CA ILE A 2 1.71 -2.88 -39.18
C ILE A 2 1.60 -1.35 -39.05
N GLU A 3 1.15 -0.71 -40.13
CA GLU A 3 0.83 0.72 -40.17
C GLU A 3 -0.61 0.94 -39.70
N TYR A 4 -0.83 1.96 -38.89
CA TYR A 4 -2.17 2.46 -38.55
C TYR A 4 -2.24 3.94 -38.95
N TYR A 5 -3.29 4.28 -39.72
CA TYR A 5 -3.66 5.65 -40.02
C TYR A 5 -4.51 6.23 -38.88
N SER A 6 -4.20 7.46 -38.48
CA SER A 6 -4.97 8.26 -37.52
C SER A 6 -5.84 9.26 -38.27
N VAL A 7 -7.11 9.35 -37.87
CA VAL A 7 -8.04 10.42 -38.22
C VAL A 7 -8.05 11.33 -36.98
N ASP A 8 -7.85 12.64 -37.15
CA ASP A 8 -7.93 13.66 -36.08
C ASP A 8 -6.63 14.05 -35.36
N GLY A 9 -5.51 14.11 -36.09
CA GLY A 9 -4.64 15.30 -36.17
C GLY A 9 -4.12 15.99 -34.88
N THR A 10 -4.18 15.37 -33.70
CA THR A 10 -3.75 16.01 -32.45
C THR A 10 -2.69 15.16 -31.77
N HIS A 11 -1.44 15.62 -31.88
CA HIS A 11 -0.29 15.03 -31.23
C HIS A 11 -0.17 15.50 -29.78
N VAL A 12 -0.20 14.56 -28.82
CA VAL A 12 0.60 14.67 -27.59
C VAL A 12 1.32 13.34 -27.40
N LYS A 13 2.65 13.39 -27.54
CA LYS A 13 3.58 12.29 -27.29
C LYS A 13 4.11 12.44 -25.88
N GLU A 14 3.94 11.43 -25.04
CA GLU A 14 4.98 10.87 -24.17
C GLU A 14 4.43 9.62 -23.46
N PHE A 15 4.76 8.44 -24.00
CA PHE A 15 4.63 7.17 -23.29
C PHE A 15 6.05 6.76 -22.87
N ILE A 16 6.31 6.76 -21.56
CA ILE A 16 7.46 6.07 -21.00
C ILE A 16 7.11 4.58 -20.96
N SER A 17 7.67 3.84 -21.91
CA SER A 17 7.73 2.39 -21.88
C SER A 17 8.73 1.94 -20.82
N ILE A 18 8.28 1.22 -19.79
CA ILE A 18 9.14 0.29 -19.05
C ILE A 18 8.45 -1.06 -18.98
N ALA A 19 9.14 -2.03 -19.55
CA ALA A 19 8.81 -3.43 -19.57
C ALA A 19 8.97 -4.07 -18.19
N ALA A 20 7.99 -4.83 -17.75
CA ALA A 20 8.20 -6.04 -16.97
C ALA A 20 6.98 -6.95 -17.14
N GLY A 21 7.22 -8.16 -17.64
CA GLY A 21 6.17 -9.13 -17.90
C GLY A 21 5.55 -9.65 -16.62
N PHE A 22 4.25 -9.38 -16.45
CA PHE A 22 3.37 -10.15 -15.59
C PHE A 22 2.29 -10.74 -16.49
N LYS A 23 2.38 -12.05 -16.75
CA LYS A 23 1.28 -12.86 -17.27
C LYS A 23 0.84 -13.75 -16.11
N ILE A 24 -0.33 -13.49 -15.55
CA ILE A 24 -0.95 -14.40 -14.58
C ILE A 24 -2.29 -14.89 -15.13
N ASP A 25 -2.45 -16.19 -14.95
CA ASP A 25 -3.43 -17.10 -15.52
C ASP A 25 -4.86 -16.78 -15.07
N LEU A 26 -5.79 -16.79 -16.04
CA LEU A 26 -7.19 -16.40 -15.92
C LEU A 26 -8.06 -17.65 -15.68
N THR A 27 -8.14 -18.15 -14.45
CA THR A 27 -9.24 -19.07 -14.08
C THR A 27 -9.53 -19.04 -12.58
N PHE A 28 -10.40 -18.14 -12.12
CA PHE A 28 -11.33 -18.45 -11.01
C PHE A 28 -12.49 -17.45 -10.92
N LYS A 29 -13.45 -17.58 -11.85
CA LYS A 29 -14.78 -16.97 -11.73
C LYS A 29 -15.64 -17.82 -10.81
N ALA A 30 -16.20 -17.22 -9.76
CA ALA A 30 -17.64 -17.25 -9.43
C ALA A 30 -17.88 -17.18 -7.92
N ARG A 31 -18.37 -16.02 -7.46
CA ARG A 31 -19.49 -15.80 -6.51
C ARG A 31 -19.25 -14.46 -5.84
N PHE A 32 -19.97 -13.41 -6.24
CA PHE A 32 -20.47 -12.35 -5.35
C PHE A 32 -21.31 -11.37 -6.18
N TRP A 33 -22.41 -11.88 -6.72
CA TRP A 33 -23.45 -11.09 -7.39
C TRP A 33 -24.73 -11.18 -6.56
N SER A 34 -24.87 -10.35 -5.53
CA SER A 34 -26.16 -10.10 -4.86
C SER A 34 -26.13 -8.91 -3.87
N TYR A 35 -25.77 -7.70 -4.34
CA TYR A 35 -26.07 -6.49 -3.54
C TYR A 35 -26.24 -5.23 -4.40
N ARG A 36 -27.04 -5.28 -5.47
CA ARG A 36 -27.29 -4.07 -6.26
C ARG A 36 -28.62 -4.01 -7.00
N HIS A 37 -29.75 -4.24 -6.31
CA HIS A 37 -31.07 -3.82 -6.80
C HIS A 37 -31.97 -3.40 -5.63
N SER A 38 -32.05 -2.10 -5.36
CA SER A 38 -33.10 -1.36 -4.61
C SER A 38 -32.50 -0.02 -4.17
N LEU A 39 -32.96 1.18 -4.51
CA LEU A 39 -34.11 1.71 -5.25
C LEU A 39 -33.73 3.13 -5.70
N ALA A 40 -34.12 3.51 -6.91
CA ALA A 40 -34.31 4.91 -7.28
C ALA A 40 -35.82 5.14 -7.38
N THR A 41 -36.36 6.06 -6.56
CA THR A 41 -37.38 7.07 -6.95
C THR A 41 -37.80 7.93 -5.75
N ASN A 42 -37.48 9.23 -5.85
CA ASN A 42 -38.31 10.41 -5.61
C ASN A 42 -38.88 10.70 -4.19
N THR A 43 -38.49 11.85 -3.60
CA THR A 43 -39.33 13.08 -3.38
C THR A 43 -38.74 13.95 -2.24
N LYS A 44 -38.74 15.28 -2.43
CA LYS A 44 -38.26 16.37 -1.55
C LYS A 44 -38.53 16.23 -0.05
N ARG A 45 -37.50 16.49 0.77
CA ARG A 45 -37.57 17.05 2.14
C ARG A 45 -36.26 17.81 2.43
N PRO A 46 -36.26 19.03 3.04
CA PRO A 46 -35.02 19.63 3.51
C PRO A 46 -34.71 19.02 4.87
N GLU A 47 -34.10 17.85 4.87
CA GLU A 47 -33.50 17.27 6.07
C GLU A 47 -32.07 17.78 6.14
N SER A 48 -31.79 18.59 7.16
CA SER A 48 -30.43 18.86 7.61
C SER A 48 -29.75 17.52 7.86
N THR A 49 -28.91 17.10 6.92
CA THR A 49 -28.10 15.89 7.05
C THR A 49 -27.35 16.00 8.38
N PRO A 50 -27.49 15.04 9.31
CA PRO A 50 -26.57 14.98 10.43
C PRO A 50 -25.18 14.80 9.84
N VAL A 51 -24.32 15.81 10.02
CA VAL A 51 -22.90 15.72 9.67
C VAL A 51 -22.38 14.47 10.36
N ASN A 52 -22.01 13.48 9.56
CA ASN A 52 -21.48 12.22 10.07
C ASN A 52 -20.19 12.57 10.80
N ALA A 53 -20.20 12.53 12.13
CA ALA A 53 -19.09 12.94 13.00
C ALA A 53 -17.80 12.10 12.81
N ASN A 54 -17.81 11.16 11.85
CA ASN A 54 -16.71 10.29 11.46
C ASN A 54 -16.13 10.57 10.05
N GLN A 55 -16.54 11.63 9.36
CA GLN A 55 -15.90 12.02 8.10
C GLN A 55 -14.70 12.93 8.37
N ILE A 56 -13.50 12.38 8.21
CA ILE A 56 -12.26 13.17 8.17
C ILE A 56 -12.21 13.89 6.83
N ALA A 57 -12.12 15.21 6.84
CA ALA A 57 -11.97 16.00 5.62
C ALA A 57 -10.70 15.61 4.85
N THR A 58 -10.75 15.57 3.52
CA THR A 58 -9.61 15.16 2.67
C THR A 58 -8.36 16.00 2.93
N GLU A 59 -8.53 17.31 3.15
CA GLU A 59 -7.43 18.22 3.54
C GLU A 59 -6.67 17.75 4.79
N ASN A 60 -7.36 17.13 5.76
CA ASN A 60 -6.74 16.59 6.96
C ASN A 60 -5.99 15.29 6.67
N LEU A 61 -6.43 14.50 5.70
CA LEU A 61 -5.71 13.28 5.26
C LEU A 61 -4.41 13.62 4.53
N HIS A 62 -4.36 14.79 3.89
CA HIS A 62 -3.18 15.25 3.16
C HIS A 62 -2.23 16.10 4.03
N ASN A 63 -2.58 16.33 5.29
CA ASN A 63 -1.73 17.05 6.23
C ASN A 63 -0.81 16.08 6.98
N ALA A 64 0.48 16.08 6.62
CA ALA A 64 1.49 15.23 7.24
C ALA A 64 1.56 15.37 8.77
N ALA A 65 1.25 16.55 9.34
CA ALA A 65 1.27 16.76 10.78
C ALA A 65 0.27 15.88 11.54
N ASN A 66 -0.80 15.43 10.88
CA ASN A 66 -1.80 14.55 11.50
C ASN A 66 -1.26 13.12 11.76
N TYR A 67 -0.10 12.79 11.19
CA TYR A 67 0.57 11.50 11.30
C TYR A 67 1.82 11.54 12.20
N GLU A 68 2.14 12.68 12.80
CA GLU A 68 3.21 12.76 13.80
C GLU A 68 2.81 12.05 15.09
N ILE A 69 3.71 11.23 15.65
CA ILE A 69 3.45 10.37 16.81
C ILE A 69 4.44 10.69 17.93
N THR A 70 3.95 11.33 18.98
CA THR A 70 4.73 11.58 20.22
C THR A 70 4.06 11.02 21.47
N THR A 71 2.75 10.76 21.38
CA THR A 71 1.90 10.24 22.45
C THR A 71 1.05 9.08 21.95
N LEU A 72 0.31 8.43 22.85
CA LEU A 72 -0.66 7.41 22.48
C LEU A 72 -1.85 8.01 21.70
N ASP A 73 -2.33 9.20 22.08
CA ASP A 73 -3.42 9.86 21.37
C ASP A 73 -3.02 10.23 19.92
N ASP A 74 -1.75 10.56 19.72
CA ASP A 74 -1.20 10.79 18.39
C ASP A 74 -1.20 9.52 17.53
N GLU A 75 -0.83 8.37 18.11
CA GLU A 75 -0.84 7.08 17.44
C GLU A 75 -2.26 6.71 17.00
N ILE A 76 -3.25 6.85 17.89
CA ILE A 76 -4.67 6.61 17.60
C ILE A 76 -5.16 7.55 16.48
N ARG A 77 -4.75 8.83 16.52
CA ARG A 77 -5.08 9.79 15.46
C ARG A 77 -4.46 9.38 14.14
N ALA A 78 -3.17 9.08 14.10
CA ALA A 78 -2.43 8.71 12.91
C ALA A 78 -3.02 7.44 12.27
N GLU A 79 -3.37 6.43 13.09
CA GLU A 79 -4.00 5.19 12.65
C GLU A 79 -5.37 5.43 11.98
N ARG A 80 -6.21 6.29 12.57
CA ARG A 80 -7.51 6.67 11.98
C ARG A 80 -7.34 7.40 10.65
N HIS A 81 -6.38 8.32 10.56
CA HIS A 81 -6.09 9.04 9.32
C HIS A 81 -5.51 8.11 8.25
N CYS A 82 -4.63 7.17 8.64
CA CYS A 82 -4.07 6.15 7.74
C CYS A 82 -5.18 5.27 7.17
N THR A 83 -6.10 4.80 8.01
CA THR A 83 -7.27 4.00 7.57
C THR A 83 -8.14 4.76 6.56
N ALA A 84 -8.37 6.06 6.79
CA ALA A 84 -9.16 6.87 5.88
C ALA A 84 -8.41 7.15 4.56
N LEU A 85 -7.11 7.41 4.60
CA LEU A 85 -6.28 7.58 3.41
C LEU A 85 -6.18 6.31 2.57
N LEU A 86 -6.07 5.13 3.20
CA LEU A 86 -6.07 3.84 2.53
C LEU A 86 -7.39 3.55 1.80
N LYS A 87 -8.52 4.06 2.30
CA LYS A 87 -9.79 3.98 1.56
C LYS A 87 -9.78 4.84 0.30
N LEU A 88 -9.17 6.03 0.34
CA LEU A 88 -8.99 6.86 -0.85
C LEU A 88 -8.04 6.21 -1.85
N PHE A 89 -6.94 5.63 -1.36
CA PHE A 89 -6.03 4.83 -2.18
C PHE A 89 -6.75 3.67 -2.86
N HIS A 90 -7.53 2.87 -2.12
CA HIS A 90 -8.31 1.78 -2.73
C HIS A 90 -9.32 2.29 -3.77
N GLN A 91 -9.95 3.45 -3.52
CA GLN A 91 -10.84 4.07 -4.50
C GLN A 91 -10.10 4.51 -5.77
N SER A 92 -8.89 5.07 -5.66
CA SER A 92 -8.10 5.45 -6.85
C SER A 92 -7.64 4.23 -7.65
N LEU A 93 -7.28 3.12 -6.98
CA LEU A 93 -6.98 1.85 -7.67
C LEU A 93 -8.16 1.37 -8.52
N LEU A 94 -9.39 1.50 -8.00
CA LEU A 94 -10.60 1.05 -8.69
C LEU A 94 -11.08 2.01 -9.79
N HIS A 95 -10.99 3.31 -9.56
CA HIS A 95 -11.65 4.31 -10.39
C HIS A 95 -10.71 5.05 -11.32
N ASP A 96 -9.48 5.30 -10.88
CA ASP A 96 -8.50 6.06 -11.67
C ASP A 96 -7.57 5.13 -12.45
N LEU A 97 -7.19 3.98 -11.86
CA LEU A 97 -6.37 2.95 -12.52
C LEU A 97 -7.19 1.79 -13.09
N GLU A 98 -8.50 1.76 -12.85
CA GLU A 98 -9.44 0.74 -13.35
C GLU A 98 -8.98 -0.72 -13.09
N LEU A 99 -8.31 -0.97 -11.96
CA LEU A 99 -7.88 -2.32 -11.59
C LEU A 99 -9.06 -3.23 -11.26
N ASP A 100 -8.86 -4.53 -11.42
CA ASP A 100 -9.81 -5.53 -10.95
C ASP A 100 -10.01 -5.40 -9.42
N PRO A 101 -11.23 -5.55 -8.89
CA PRO A 101 -11.48 -5.40 -7.46
C PRO A 101 -10.66 -6.32 -6.56
N LEU A 102 -10.31 -7.53 -7.01
CA LEU A 102 -9.45 -8.42 -6.25
C LEU A 102 -8.03 -7.86 -6.18
N GLU A 103 -7.48 -7.40 -7.31
CA GLU A 103 -6.15 -6.81 -7.38
C GLU A 103 -6.06 -5.52 -6.54
N ALA A 104 -7.04 -4.62 -6.68
CA ALA A 104 -7.12 -3.41 -5.87
C ALA A 104 -7.21 -3.73 -4.37
N GLY A 105 -7.99 -4.75 -4.01
CA GLY A 105 -8.12 -5.23 -2.64
C GLY A 105 -6.80 -5.78 -2.07
N THR A 106 -6.08 -6.60 -2.84
CA THR A 106 -4.77 -7.13 -2.44
C THR A 106 -3.76 -6.02 -2.20
N LEU A 107 -3.65 -5.05 -3.11
CA LEU A 107 -2.73 -3.92 -2.96
C LEU A 107 -3.09 -3.06 -1.72
N ALA A 108 -4.37 -2.75 -1.51
CA ALA A 108 -4.81 -1.97 -0.37
C ALA A 108 -4.57 -2.69 0.96
N ALA A 109 -4.86 -3.99 1.03
CA ALA A 109 -4.62 -4.81 2.22
C ALA A 109 -3.12 -4.94 2.53
N GLY A 110 -2.30 -5.12 1.49
CA GLY A 110 -0.85 -5.17 1.62
C GLY A 110 -0.27 -3.89 2.20
N ALA A 111 -0.69 -2.73 1.70
CA ALA A 111 -0.31 -1.43 2.24
C ALA A 111 -0.82 -1.22 3.68
N ASP A 112 -2.07 -1.59 3.98
CA ASP A 112 -2.66 -1.46 5.32
C ASP A 112 -1.83 -2.16 6.38
N TYR A 113 -1.45 -3.43 6.11
CA TYR A 113 -0.64 -4.21 7.04
C TYR A 113 0.73 -3.57 7.30
N THR A 114 1.47 -3.20 6.25
CA THR A 114 2.78 -2.56 6.42
C THR A 114 2.68 -1.22 7.14
N LEU A 115 1.71 -0.38 6.79
CA LEU A 115 1.64 0.97 7.35
C LEU A 115 1.13 0.98 8.79
N ARG A 116 0.04 0.28 9.08
CA ARG A 116 -0.58 0.37 10.41
C ARG A 116 0.10 -0.52 11.43
N GLU A 117 0.43 -1.76 11.08
CA GLU A 117 1.04 -2.69 12.04
C GLU A 117 2.52 -2.36 12.27
N PHE A 118 3.26 -2.07 11.20
CA PHE A 118 4.69 -1.83 11.30
C PHE A 118 5.06 -0.36 11.43
N VAL A 119 4.71 0.49 10.45
CA VAL A 119 5.19 1.89 10.45
C VAL A 119 4.60 2.70 11.63
N ILE A 120 3.29 2.57 11.87
CA ILE A 120 2.60 3.24 12.99
C ILE A 120 2.79 2.42 14.27
N GLY A 121 2.31 1.17 14.30
CA GLY A 121 2.23 0.40 15.54
C GLY A 121 3.59 -0.02 16.13
N HIS A 122 4.56 -0.37 15.29
CA HIS A 122 5.87 -0.81 15.75
C HIS A 122 6.89 0.32 15.78
N CYS A 123 7.09 1.02 14.67
CA CYS A 123 8.09 2.07 14.56
C CYS A 123 7.65 3.39 15.20
N ARG A 124 6.34 3.62 15.36
CA ARG A 124 5.76 4.87 15.88
C ARG A 124 6.26 6.11 15.13
N ILE A 125 6.33 6.01 13.81
CA ILE A 125 6.74 7.12 12.94
C ILE A 125 5.61 7.56 12.01
N ASN A 126 5.75 8.78 11.50
CA ASN A 126 4.90 9.29 10.43
C ASN A 126 5.02 8.43 9.17
N ILE A 127 3.90 7.99 8.60
CA ILE A 127 3.89 7.17 7.38
C ILE A 127 4.56 7.86 6.18
N PHE A 128 4.54 9.19 6.12
CA PHE A 128 5.22 9.96 5.08
C PHE A 128 6.72 10.17 5.36
N ALA A 129 7.19 9.85 6.57
CA ALA A 129 8.60 9.88 6.93
C ALA A 129 9.27 8.50 6.80
N ALA A 130 8.52 7.45 6.44
CA ALA A 130 9.10 6.12 6.21
C ALA A 130 10.12 6.16 5.07
N THR A 131 11.16 5.35 5.20
CA THR A 131 12.28 5.31 4.25
C THR A 131 12.42 3.91 3.64
N ALA A 132 13.26 3.78 2.61
CA ALA A 132 13.65 2.47 2.08
C ALA A 132 14.21 1.54 3.17
N THR A 133 14.90 2.09 4.18
CA THR A 133 15.41 1.33 5.32
C THR A 133 14.27 0.80 6.20
N THR A 134 13.23 1.61 6.44
CA THR A 134 12.02 1.18 7.13
C THR A 134 11.39 -0.03 6.44
N ILE A 135 11.27 0.00 5.11
CA ILE A 135 10.70 -1.13 4.35
C ILE A 135 11.60 -2.37 4.39
N ARG A 136 12.92 -2.21 4.34
CA ARG A 136 13.85 -3.33 4.54
C ARG A 136 13.71 -3.94 5.94
N GLN A 137 13.51 -3.14 6.98
CA GLN A 137 13.29 -3.61 8.35
C GLN A 137 11.97 -4.37 8.48
N PHE A 138 10.91 -3.88 7.83
CA PHE A 138 9.63 -4.58 7.74
C PHE A 138 9.81 -5.98 7.15
N ALA A 139 10.27 -6.05 5.91
CA ALA A 139 10.29 -7.30 5.13
C ALA A 139 11.44 -8.24 5.52
N GLY A 140 12.59 -7.68 5.91
CA GLY A 140 13.79 -8.44 6.25
C GLY A 140 13.87 -8.88 7.71
N ASN A 141 13.06 -8.33 8.60
CA ASN A 141 13.13 -8.71 10.01
C ASN A 141 11.76 -8.82 10.66
N TRP A 142 11.04 -7.71 10.74
CA TRP A 142 9.83 -7.64 11.55
C TRP A 142 8.77 -8.65 11.11
N TYR A 143 8.47 -8.71 9.81
CA TYR A 143 7.52 -9.66 9.24
C TYR A 143 7.91 -11.11 9.55
N ILE A 144 9.21 -11.42 9.45
CA ILE A 144 9.74 -12.76 9.63
C ILE A 144 9.62 -13.21 11.09
N VAL A 145 9.96 -12.33 12.04
CA VAL A 145 9.88 -12.65 13.48
C VAL A 145 8.44 -12.63 13.98
N ARG A 146 7.58 -11.80 13.39
CA ARG A 146 6.20 -11.61 13.85
C ARG A 146 5.27 -12.73 13.42
N ASN A 147 5.55 -13.39 12.30
CA ASN A 147 4.71 -14.44 11.74
C ASN A 147 5.26 -15.83 12.07
N LEU A 148 4.36 -16.76 12.40
CA LEU A 148 4.75 -18.13 12.78
C LEU A 148 5.32 -18.90 11.59
N GLU A 149 4.79 -18.65 10.40
CA GLU A 149 5.19 -19.26 9.13
C GLU A 149 5.34 -18.15 8.07
N PRO A 150 6.42 -17.35 8.14
CA PRO A 150 6.63 -16.27 7.18
C PRO A 150 6.80 -16.86 5.78
N ASN A 151 6.10 -16.30 4.80
CA ASN A 151 6.10 -16.81 3.43
C ASN A 151 6.31 -15.69 2.41
N THR A 152 7.00 -16.02 1.32
CA THR A 152 7.43 -15.04 0.33
C THR A 152 6.27 -14.48 -0.51
N GLU A 153 5.24 -15.29 -0.79
CA GLU A 153 4.13 -14.84 -1.64
C GLU A 153 3.28 -13.78 -0.94
N GLU A 154 2.91 -13.98 0.32
CA GLU A 154 2.23 -12.97 1.12
C GLU A 154 3.08 -11.70 1.27
N LEU A 155 4.38 -11.86 1.53
CA LEU A 155 5.29 -10.72 1.65
C LEU A 155 5.37 -9.92 0.33
N LYS A 156 5.36 -10.57 -0.82
CA LYS A 156 5.34 -9.91 -2.13
C LYS A 156 4.09 -9.06 -2.30
N ASP A 157 2.92 -9.57 -1.93
CA ASP A 157 1.65 -8.84 -2.01
C ASP A 157 1.68 -7.59 -1.12
N MET A 158 2.21 -7.71 0.11
CA MET A 158 2.41 -6.59 1.02
C MET A 158 3.35 -5.52 0.46
N LEU A 159 4.48 -5.94 -0.12
CA LEU A 159 5.47 -5.05 -0.72
C LEU A 159 4.95 -4.36 -1.98
N ALA A 160 4.17 -5.06 -2.81
CA ALA A 160 3.52 -4.50 -3.99
C ALA A 160 2.50 -3.42 -3.59
N GLY A 161 1.65 -3.72 -2.60
CA GLY A 161 0.71 -2.75 -2.02
C GLY A 161 1.41 -1.51 -1.48
N THR A 162 2.48 -1.70 -0.71
CA THR A 162 3.29 -0.61 -0.14
C THR A 162 3.90 0.27 -1.24
N ALA A 163 4.50 -0.31 -2.27
CA ALA A 163 5.08 0.45 -3.38
C ALA A 163 4.01 1.25 -4.14
N ALA A 164 2.84 0.64 -4.40
CA ALA A 164 1.72 1.31 -5.04
C ALA A 164 1.17 2.48 -4.20
N PHE A 165 1.12 2.32 -2.87
CA PHE A 165 0.70 3.38 -1.95
C PHE A 165 1.65 4.58 -1.97
N TYR A 166 2.96 4.37 -1.89
CA TYR A 166 3.91 5.50 -1.92
C TYR A 166 3.97 6.21 -3.28
N ARG A 167 3.69 5.49 -4.38
CA ARG A 167 3.45 6.13 -5.68
C ARG A 167 2.21 7.01 -5.64
N TYR A 168 1.09 6.51 -5.13
CA TYR A 168 -0.13 7.30 -4.94
C TYR A 168 0.11 8.54 -4.06
N CYS A 169 0.91 8.42 -2.98
CA CYS A 169 1.29 9.57 -2.17
C CYS A 169 2.14 10.61 -2.92
N THR A 170 2.92 10.19 -3.91
CA THR A 170 3.68 11.10 -4.78
C THR A 170 2.73 11.89 -5.68
N ASP A 171 1.72 11.24 -6.25
CA ASP A 171 0.69 11.89 -7.09
C ASP A 171 -0.09 12.97 -6.30
N LEU A 172 -0.22 12.78 -4.99
CA LEU A 172 -0.81 13.74 -4.06
C LEU A 172 0.17 14.79 -3.49
N GLY A 173 1.47 14.69 -3.81
CA GLY A 173 2.51 15.58 -3.27
C GLY A 173 2.85 15.38 -1.79
N LEU A 174 2.49 14.23 -1.20
CA LEU A 174 2.69 13.89 0.22
C LEU A 174 4.09 13.35 0.51
N VAL A 175 4.74 12.75 -0.50
CA VAL A 175 6.13 12.30 -0.46
C VAL A 175 6.84 12.73 -1.73
N SER A 176 8.17 12.80 -1.67
CA SER A 176 8.96 13.12 -2.86
C SER A 176 9.04 11.92 -3.82
N VAL A 177 9.19 12.20 -5.13
CA VAL A 177 9.40 11.18 -6.17
C VAL A 177 10.61 10.30 -5.83
N ASN A 178 11.70 10.88 -5.34
CA ASN A 178 12.91 10.15 -4.97
C ASN A 178 12.65 9.18 -3.81
N GLN A 179 11.96 9.63 -2.76
CA GLN A 179 11.60 8.79 -1.63
C GLN A 179 10.71 7.60 -2.05
N ALA A 180 9.69 7.85 -2.87
CA ALA A 180 8.84 6.78 -3.38
C ALA A 180 9.60 5.79 -4.28
N ALA A 181 10.55 6.28 -5.09
CA ALA A 181 11.40 5.44 -5.93
C ALA A 181 12.34 4.56 -5.09
N GLU A 182 12.95 5.10 -4.03
CA GLU A 182 13.78 4.34 -3.10
C GLU A 182 12.98 3.26 -2.35
N ILE A 183 11.76 3.60 -1.90
CA ILE A 183 10.84 2.64 -1.29
C ILE A 183 10.46 1.54 -2.29
N ALA A 184 10.09 1.89 -3.52
CA ALA A 184 9.76 0.91 -4.55
C ALA A 184 10.94 -0.02 -4.88
N ALA A 185 12.16 0.51 -4.90
CA ALA A 185 13.37 -0.29 -5.06
C ALA A 185 13.57 -1.27 -3.89
N ALA A 186 13.34 -0.82 -2.65
CA ALA A 186 13.37 -1.71 -1.47
C ALA A 186 12.29 -2.78 -1.54
N CYS A 187 11.05 -2.45 -1.95
CA CYS A 187 9.98 -3.44 -2.15
C CYS A 187 10.33 -4.48 -3.22
N SER A 188 11.20 -4.15 -4.17
CA SER A 188 11.58 -5.04 -5.26
C SER A 188 12.68 -6.05 -4.88
N GLN A 189 13.28 -5.95 -3.69
CA GLN A 189 14.34 -6.85 -3.20
C GLN A 189 13.81 -8.23 -2.73
N THR A 190 12.85 -8.79 -3.47
CA THR A 190 12.12 -10.03 -3.09
C THR A 190 13.03 -11.23 -2.89
N ALA A 191 14.09 -11.38 -3.69
CA ALA A 191 15.08 -12.44 -3.53
C ALA A 191 15.86 -12.33 -2.20
N ASP A 192 16.23 -11.11 -1.81
CA ASP A 192 16.94 -10.87 -0.54
C ASP A 192 16.04 -11.23 0.64
N TYR A 193 14.76 -10.87 0.59
CA TYR A 193 13.80 -11.20 1.65
C TYR A 193 13.49 -12.69 1.73
N GLN A 194 13.39 -13.37 0.57
CA GLN A 194 13.25 -14.82 0.52
C GLN A 194 14.45 -15.50 1.19
N GLN A 195 15.67 -15.11 0.84
CA GLN A 195 16.87 -15.65 1.46
C GLN A 195 16.86 -15.43 2.98
N ARG A 196 16.41 -14.26 3.45
CA ARG A 196 16.32 -13.99 4.89
C ARG A 196 15.30 -14.86 5.62
N ILE A 197 14.18 -15.21 4.99
CA ILE A 197 13.19 -16.16 5.52
C ILE A 197 13.82 -17.56 5.62
N GLU A 198 14.51 -18.00 4.57
CA GLU A 198 15.20 -19.30 4.55
C GLU A 198 16.30 -19.37 5.61
N ASP A 199 17.11 -18.32 5.73
CA ASP A 199 18.15 -18.20 6.75
C ASP A 199 17.55 -18.27 8.16
N PHE A 200 16.40 -17.62 8.37
CA PHE A 200 15.69 -17.63 9.66
C PHE A 200 15.25 -19.05 10.05
N HIS A 201 14.67 -19.80 9.12
CA HIS A 201 14.28 -21.20 9.36
C HIS A 201 15.47 -22.12 9.63
N ASN A 202 16.65 -21.77 9.11
CA ASN A 202 17.89 -22.54 9.28
C ASN A 202 18.74 -22.11 10.49
N ILE A 203 18.26 -21.17 11.32
CA ILE A 203 19.00 -20.73 12.51
C ILE A 203 19.23 -21.92 13.44
N ALA A 204 20.51 -22.13 13.80
CA ALA A 204 20.94 -23.07 14.82
C ALA A 204 21.85 -22.38 15.85
N GLY A 205 21.83 -22.85 17.10
CA GLY A 205 22.64 -22.28 18.19
C GLY A 205 22.41 -20.78 18.38
N ASN A 206 23.48 -19.99 18.31
CA ASN A 206 23.44 -18.54 18.51
C ASN A 206 23.22 -17.73 17.20
N GLY A 207 22.76 -18.37 16.12
CA GLY A 207 22.61 -17.75 14.80
C GLY A 207 21.63 -16.58 14.74
N PHE A 208 20.65 -16.52 15.65
CA PHE A 208 19.65 -15.46 15.68
C PHE A 208 20.25 -14.07 15.88
N THR A 209 21.26 -13.93 16.75
CA THR A 209 21.88 -12.63 17.01
C THR A 209 22.52 -12.05 15.75
N ALA A 210 23.25 -12.87 14.98
CA ALA A 210 23.88 -12.45 13.74
C ALA A 210 22.84 -12.13 12.66
N TRP A 211 21.81 -12.97 12.52
CA TRP A 211 20.71 -12.75 11.58
C TRP A 211 19.96 -11.44 11.87
N ASN A 212 19.68 -11.16 13.15
CA ASN A 212 18.99 -9.94 13.58
C ASN A 212 19.86 -8.69 13.36
N GLN A 213 21.17 -8.76 13.62
CA GLN A 213 22.10 -7.65 13.40
C GLN A 213 22.29 -7.27 11.93
N ALA A 214 22.06 -8.19 11.00
CA ALA A 214 22.15 -7.90 9.57
C ALA A 214 20.99 -7.02 9.05
N CYS A 215 19.87 -6.94 9.78
CA CYS A 215 18.77 -6.02 9.48
C CYS A 215 18.08 -5.61 10.79
N PRO A 216 18.69 -4.72 11.60
CA PRO A 216 18.18 -4.43 12.93
C PRO A 216 16.88 -3.62 12.87
N LEU A 217 15.95 -3.92 13.77
CA LEU A 217 14.75 -3.12 13.99
C LEU A 217 15.11 -1.77 14.68
N PRO A 218 14.31 -0.71 14.45
CA PRO A 218 14.54 0.61 15.03
C PRO A 218 14.35 0.67 16.56
#